data_AF-A0ABD3NF88-F1
#
_entry.id   AF-A0ABD3NF88-F1
#
_cell.length_a   1.000
_cell.length_b   1.000
_cell.length_c   1.000
_cell.angle_alpha   90.00
_cell.angle_beta   90.00
_cell.angle_gamma   90.00
#
_symmetry.space_group_name_H-M   'P 1'
#
loop_
_entity.id
_entity.type
_entity.pdbx_description
1 polymer ?
#
loop_
_entity_poly.entity_id
_entity_poly.type
_entity_poly.pdbx_seq_one_letter_code
_entity_poly.pdbx_strand_id
1 'polypeptide(L)'
;MRRMRNSTKLLLAFAFLISNTALFIIGALWQQNSKVSISDEFVAKQLDEHSPFVGAPVKESKHLTIRKQPTPKKEFKTGFPGFSGKTEVLCGGHTAASCSDCPQGNGAGWCNGECEWISGNCTRNSKLQYIHPDYFKIIERYAFQPVMNEKREYVNVILVRAPFRGKDDEDLYKFYKDDILFLGISSFESYPLKSCNPYSGGYESDYYLNMFPGFLHMMHQPEEHFPKDVKTVLMSQSDFMLDDAKRFGERQKDVEKIYDFVYSGGDQEVEQDCVGWASHNKNFSFVREALEVMCSPEFNVTGVLVANKNKAGTKACTIPESCKGKIVQTTFLDQRKFFGYLSQARWAFLPQICDASPRVSTQALSMNKPLLMNKNILGGWKYLVPGETGEFFHDMSDFKASLRKILDNTRGTSSPYKPLDFVNQNYGNVNSGKRLLEFIVEHFGERVEIPEGTTELLPSGA
;
A
#
# COMPACT_ATOMS: atom_id res chain seq x y z
N MET A 1 54.54 30.28 53.14
CA MET A 1 54.66 28.87 52.70
C MET A 1 54.89 27.96 53.91
N ARG A 2 53.83 27.30 54.42
CA ARG A 2 53.81 25.91 54.91
C ARG A 2 52.45 25.65 55.56
N ARG A 3 51.76 24.63 55.03
CA ARG A 3 50.49 24.08 55.54
C ARG A 3 50.64 23.59 56.97
N MET A 4 49.60 23.78 57.78
CA MET A 4 49.29 22.89 58.90
C MET A 4 47.81 22.48 58.88
N ARG A 5 47.61 21.29 59.44
CA ARG A 5 46.48 20.37 59.37
C ARG A 5 45.36 20.68 60.38
N ASN A 6 44.16 20.25 60.01
CA ASN A 6 43.14 19.52 60.79
C ASN A 6 42.34 20.18 61.93
N SER A 7 41.02 19.92 61.83
CA SER A 7 40.07 19.52 62.89
C SER A 7 39.16 20.54 63.59
N THR A 8 37.85 20.37 63.32
CA THR A 8 36.67 20.39 64.22
C THR A 8 36.33 21.61 65.08
N LYS A 9 35.10 22.13 64.90
CA LYS A 9 34.17 22.68 65.91
C LYS A 9 32.78 22.82 65.24
N LEU A 10 31.70 22.15 65.65
CA LEU A 10 30.89 22.15 66.89
C LEU A 10 29.65 23.06 66.76
N LEU A 11 28.50 22.44 67.05
CA LEU A 11 27.14 22.97 67.12
C LEU A 11 26.98 24.21 68.01
N LEU A 12 25.96 25.03 67.70
CA LEU A 12 25.19 25.80 68.69
C LEU A 12 23.77 26.08 68.17
N ALA A 13 22.80 25.72 69.00
CA ALA A 13 21.36 25.89 68.84
C ALA A 13 20.90 27.25 69.38
N PHE A 14 19.78 27.78 68.87
CA PHE A 14 18.90 28.70 69.60
C PHE A 14 17.45 28.49 69.15
N ALA A 15 16.58 28.26 70.14
CA ALA A 15 15.13 28.08 70.04
C ALA A 15 14.40 29.39 70.40
N PHE A 16 13.15 29.59 69.97
CA PHE A 16 12.09 30.22 70.78
C PHE A 16 10.68 30.01 70.18
N LEU A 17 9.73 29.65 71.06
CA LEU A 17 8.29 29.37 70.90
C LEU A 17 7.46 30.63 70.50
N ILE A 18 6.22 30.55 69.97
CA ILE A 18 4.94 30.48 70.74
C ILE A 18 3.70 30.24 69.81
N SER A 19 2.79 29.38 70.34
CA SER A 19 1.35 29.02 70.12
C SER A 19 0.52 29.50 68.90
N ASN A 20 -0.29 28.69 68.17
CA ASN A 20 -1.44 27.77 68.43
C ASN A 20 -2.86 28.42 68.52
N THR A 21 -3.83 27.75 67.86
CA THR A 21 -5.32 27.96 67.73
C THR A 21 -5.79 28.88 66.58
N ALA A 22 -6.76 28.54 65.71
CA ALA A 22 -7.94 27.67 65.84
C ALA A 22 -8.39 27.01 64.50
N LEU A 23 -9.12 25.90 64.62
CA LEU A 23 -9.75 25.10 63.55
C LEU A 23 -11.13 25.66 63.11
N PHE A 24 -11.63 25.10 62.00
CA PHE A 24 -13.02 24.76 61.66
C PHE A 24 -13.84 25.70 60.72
N ILE A 25 -13.93 25.21 59.46
CA ILE A 25 -15.08 25.09 58.54
C ILE A 25 -15.83 26.35 58.05
N ILE A 26 -15.96 26.43 56.72
CA ILE A 26 -17.15 26.76 55.88
C ILE A 26 -16.59 26.89 54.44
N GLY A 27 -16.97 26.15 53.39
CA GLY A 27 -18.20 25.42 53.17
C GLY A 27 -19.27 26.31 52.53
N ALA A 28 -19.21 26.48 51.21
CA ALA A 28 -20.26 26.97 50.31
C ALA A 28 -20.22 28.45 49.84
N LEU A 29 -20.37 28.55 48.51
CA LEU A 29 -21.03 29.61 47.74
C LEU A 29 -20.27 30.94 47.58
N TRP A 30 -19.54 31.05 46.47
CA TRP A 30 -19.98 31.97 45.41
C TRP A 30 -19.77 31.34 44.04
N GLN A 31 -20.90 31.18 43.37
CA GLN A 31 -21.11 30.68 42.02
C GLN A 31 -21.43 31.91 41.18
N GLN A 32 -20.68 32.21 40.11
CA GLN A 32 -21.23 32.74 38.85
C GLN A 32 -20.15 32.95 37.77
N ASN A 33 -20.34 32.21 36.67
CA ASN A 33 -20.09 32.53 35.26
C ASN A 33 -18.64 32.87 34.84
N SER A 34 -18.00 32.15 33.93
CA SER A 34 -18.53 31.71 32.62
C SER A 34 -17.88 30.41 32.09
N LYS A 35 -18.77 29.50 31.66
CA LYS A 35 -18.57 28.32 30.79
C LYS A 35 -17.87 28.72 29.48
N VAL A 36 -17.03 27.89 28.85
CA VAL A 36 -17.42 26.73 28.03
C VAL A 36 -16.43 25.57 28.21
N SER A 37 -16.91 24.48 28.80
CA SER A 37 -16.30 23.16 28.77
C SER A 37 -17.06 22.29 27.76
N ILE A 38 -16.40 21.86 26.70
CA ILE A 38 -16.79 20.66 25.97
C ILE A 38 -15.91 19.54 26.52
N SER A 39 -16.57 18.50 26.98
CA SER A 39 -16.11 17.44 27.88
C SER A 39 -14.85 16.70 27.43
N ASP A 40 -13.85 16.70 28.30
CA ASP A 40 -12.66 15.81 28.33
C ASP A 40 -13.01 14.31 28.49
N GLU A 41 -14.30 13.95 28.42
CA GLU A 41 -14.80 12.57 28.51
C GLU A 41 -14.83 11.85 27.14
N PHE A 42 -14.62 12.58 26.04
CA PHE A 42 -14.54 12.01 24.69
C PHE A 42 -13.11 11.59 24.30
N VAL A 43 -12.08 12.25 24.87
CA VAL A 43 -10.67 11.99 24.55
C VAL A 43 -10.10 10.82 25.36
N ALA A 44 -10.60 10.61 26.59
CA ALA A 44 -10.17 9.49 27.43
C ALA A 44 -10.69 8.12 26.96
N LYS A 45 -11.67 8.07 26.04
CA LYS A 45 -12.22 6.82 25.50
C LYS A 45 -11.48 6.30 24.26
N GLN A 46 -10.53 7.07 23.73
CA GLN A 46 -9.71 6.70 22.56
C GLN A 46 -8.33 6.14 22.91
N LEU A 47 -8.00 6.06 24.21
CA LEU A 47 -6.67 5.65 24.69
C LEU A 47 -6.63 4.29 25.41
N ASP A 48 -7.72 3.52 25.39
CA ASP A 48 -7.83 2.27 26.16
C ASP A 48 -8.26 1.04 25.33
N GLU A 49 -7.90 0.99 24.05
CA GLU A 49 -7.90 -0.26 23.27
C GLU A 49 -6.47 -0.63 22.87
N HIS A 50 -5.65 -0.96 23.87
CA HIS A 50 -4.56 -1.91 23.70
C HIS A 50 -5.13 -3.33 23.70
N SER A 51 -5.84 -3.67 22.62
CA SER A 51 -6.00 -5.07 22.25
C SER A 51 -4.85 -5.42 21.31
N PRO A 52 -3.93 -6.32 21.68
CA PRO A 52 -3.11 -6.94 20.67
C PRO A 52 -4.07 -7.73 19.80
N PHE A 53 -4.32 -7.27 18.56
CA PHE A 53 -4.88 -8.12 17.52
C PHE A 53 -3.82 -9.18 17.18
N VAL A 54 -3.63 -10.11 18.12
CA VAL A 54 -3.18 -11.47 17.84
C VAL A 54 -4.16 -11.97 16.79
N GLY A 55 -3.63 -12.33 15.62
CA GLY A 55 -4.41 -12.82 14.51
C GLY A 55 -5.50 -13.75 15.00
N ALA A 56 -6.74 -13.50 14.56
CA ALA A 56 -7.83 -14.44 14.77
C ALA A 56 -7.30 -15.86 14.48
N PRO A 57 -7.52 -16.85 15.36
CA PRO A 57 -7.01 -18.18 15.13
C PRO A 57 -7.48 -18.64 13.76
N VAL A 58 -6.52 -19.03 12.92
CA VAL A 58 -6.78 -19.73 11.67
C VAL A 58 -7.62 -20.94 12.04
N LYS A 59 -8.94 -20.85 11.83
CA LYS A 59 -9.79 -22.03 11.87
C LYS A 59 -9.21 -22.96 10.83
N GLU A 60 -8.89 -24.19 11.25
CA GLU A 60 -8.42 -25.25 10.37
C GLU A 60 -9.16 -25.19 9.04
N SER A 61 -8.40 -25.13 7.95
CA SER A 61 -8.95 -25.06 6.61
C SER A 61 -9.81 -26.30 6.41
N LYS A 62 -11.13 -26.15 6.44
CA LYS A 62 -12.01 -27.12 5.81
C LYS A 62 -11.50 -27.24 4.38
N HIS A 63 -11.11 -28.44 3.98
CA HIS A 63 -10.75 -28.74 2.60
C HIS A 63 -11.79 -28.10 1.68
N LEU A 64 -11.43 -27.02 0.99
CA LEU A 64 -12.30 -26.37 0.03
C LEU A 64 -12.53 -27.40 -1.07
N THR A 65 -13.66 -28.11 -0.98
CA THR A 65 -14.13 -28.96 -2.06
C THR A 65 -14.63 -28.00 -3.13
N ILE A 66 -13.78 -27.73 -4.13
CA ILE A 66 -14.20 -27.05 -5.36
C ILE A 66 -15.39 -27.86 -5.88
N ARG A 67 -16.61 -27.32 -5.71
CA ARG A 67 -17.83 -27.98 -6.19
C ARG A 67 -17.68 -28.17 -7.70
N LYS A 68 -18.02 -29.37 -8.18
CA LYS A 68 -18.03 -29.70 -9.62
C LYS A 68 -18.74 -28.59 -10.41
N GLN A 69 -18.07 -28.14 -11.47
CA GLN A 69 -18.45 -27.08 -12.39
C GLN A 69 -19.93 -27.15 -12.82
N PRO A 70 -20.63 -26.01 -12.97
CA PRO A 70 -21.72 -25.96 -13.92
C PRO A 70 -21.15 -26.01 -15.35
N THR A 71 -21.53 -27.01 -16.14
CA THR A 71 -21.53 -26.92 -17.62
C THR A 71 -23.00 -26.79 -18.04
N PRO A 72 -23.34 -25.90 -19.00
CA PRO A 72 -22.73 -25.83 -20.34
C PRO A 72 -22.06 -24.48 -20.64
N LYS A 73 -21.22 -24.46 -21.70
CA LYS A 73 -20.60 -23.26 -22.29
C LYS A 73 -21.54 -22.06 -22.20
N LYS A 74 -21.23 -21.11 -21.33
CA LYS A 74 -21.95 -19.84 -21.26
C LYS A 74 -21.76 -19.15 -22.61
N GLU A 75 -22.85 -18.95 -23.35
CA GLU A 75 -22.81 -18.06 -24.51
C GLU A 75 -22.50 -16.67 -23.99
N PHE A 76 -21.28 -16.20 -24.25
CA PHE A 76 -20.84 -14.88 -23.85
C PHE A 76 -21.45 -13.80 -24.75
N LYS A 77 -21.85 -12.68 -24.17
CA LYS A 77 -22.20 -11.50 -24.97
C LYS A 77 -20.96 -11.04 -25.73
N THR A 78 -21.07 -10.91 -27.04
CA THR A 78 -19.97 -10.43 -27.90
C THR A 78 -20.38 -9.16 -28.64
N GLY A 79 -19.40 -8.45 -29.20
CA GLY A 79 -19.66 -7.29 -30.05
C GLY A 79 -20.03 -6.02 -29.28
N PHE A 80 -19.33 -5.73 -28.18
CA PHE A 80 -19.45 -4.44 -27.51
C PHE A 80 -19.20 -3.29 -28.50
N PRO A 81 -20.15 -2.35 -28.69
CA PRO A 81 -20.05 -1.31 -29.73
C PRO A 81 -18.83 -0.38 -29.59
N GLY A 82 -18.28 -0.23 -28.38
CA GLY A 82 -17.09 0.58 -28.13
C GLY A 82 -15.78 -0.06 -28.60
N PHE A 83 -15.79 -1.34 -29.01
CA PHE A 83 -14.66 -1.96 -29.70
C PHE A 83 -14.79 -1.73 -31.21
N SER A 84 -14.04 -0.77 -31.76
CA SER A 84 -13.91 -0.59 -33.20
C SER A 84 -12.97 -1.65 -33.79
N GLY A 85 -13.48 -2.57 -34.61
CA GLY A 85 -12.67 -3.58 -35.31
C GLY A 85 -13.30 -4.97 -35.30
N LYS A 86 -12.76 -5.87 -36.12
CA LYS A 86 -13.17 -7.29 -36.07
C LYS A 86 -12.66 -7.92 -34.76
N THR A 87 -13.33 -8.96 -34.28
CA THR A 87 -12.79 -9.77 -33.18
C THR A 87 -11.45 -10.35 -33.62
N GLU A 88 -10.41 -10.13 -32.82
CA GLU A 88 -9.05 -10.57 -33.09
C GLU A 88 -8.55 -11.35 -31.87
N VAL A 89 -7.71 -12.35 -32.10
CA VAL A 89 -7.03 -13.14 -31.09
C VAL A 89 -5.55 -12.71 -31.01
N LEU A 90 -4.99 -12.67 -29.81
CA LEU A 90 -3.56 -12.43 -29.60
C LEU A 90 -2.77 -13.74 -29.81
N CYS A 91 -1.99 -13.82 -30.89
CA CYS A 91 -1.22 -15.01 -31.27
C CYS A 91 0.17 -15.11 -30.58
N GLY A 92 0.37 -14.38 -29.47
CA GLY A 92 1.64 -14.33 -28.71
C GLY A 92 2.72 -13.39 -29.25
N GLY A 93 2.38 -12.52 -30.20
CA GLY A 93 3.29 -11.50 -30.76
C GLY A 93 2.69 -10.68 -31.90
N HIS A 94 1.57 -11.14 -32.45
CA HIS A 94 0.74 -10.44 -33.44
C HIS A 94 -0.74 -10.74 -33.16
N THR A 95 -1.65 -10.11 -33.89
CA THR A 95 -3.10 -10.42 -33.86
C THR A 95 -3.55 -11.09 -35.14
N ALA A 96 -4.61 -11.90 -35.05
CA ALA A 96 -5.26 -12.52 -36.20
C ALA A 96 -6.79 -12.59 -36.00
N ALA A 97 -7.57 -12.77 -37.06
CA ALA A 97 -9.03 -12.84 -36.96
C ALA A 97 -9.53 -14.10 -36.21
N SER A 98 -8.74 -15.17 -36.22
CA SER A 98 -9.01 -16.42 -35.51
C SER A 98 -7.70 -17.16 -35.21
N CYS A 99 -7.75 -18.15 -34.30
CA CYS A 99 -6.55 -18.94 -34.01
C CYS A 99 -6.04 -19.71 -35.23
N SER A 100 -6.93 -20.16 -36.13
CA SER A 100 -6.52 -20.79 -37.38
C SER A 100 -5.70 -19.89 -38.30
N ASP A 101 -5.81 -18.57 -38.15
CA ASP A 101 -5.10 -17.58 -38.94
C ASP A 101 -3.74 -17.17 -38.33
N CYS A 102 -3.51 -17.45 -37.04
CA CYS A 102 -2.26 -17.13 -36.34
C CYS A 102 -0.99 -17.68 -37.01
N PRO A 103 -0.97 -18.91 -37.59
CA PRO A 103 0.27 -19.46 -38.12
C PRO A 103 0.84 -18.64 -39.28
N GLN A 104 -0.01 -18.01 -40.11
CA GLN A 104 0.39 -17.26 -41.32
C GLN A 104 1.45 -17.98 -42.18
N GLY A 105 1.40 -19.32 -42.24
CA GLY A 105 2.38 -20.17 -42.95
C GLY A 105 3.64 -20.53 -42.16
N ASN A 106 3.85 -20.00 -40.96
CA ASN A 106 5.03 -20.23 -40.10
C ASN A 106 4.86 -21.39 -39.09
N GLY A 107 3.68 -22.03 -39.06
CA GLY A 107 3.41 -23.21 -38.24
C GLY A 107 3.33 -22.93 -36.73
N ALA A 108 3.68 -23.94 -35.93
CA ALA A 108 3.46 -23.97 -34.48
C ALA A 108 4.09 -22.80 -33.71
N GLY A 109 5.24 -22.29 -34.16
CA GLY A 109 5.94 -21.18 -33.50
C GLY A 109 5.16 -19.87 -33.48
N TRP A 110 4.14 -19.73 -34.33
CA TRP A 110 3.29 -18.53 -34.43
C TRP A 110 1.92 -18.72 -33.77
N CYS A 111 1.70 -19.86 -33.12
CA CYS A 111 0.45 -20.18 -32.43
C CYS A 111 0.64 -20.13 -30.91
N ASN A 112 0.43 -18.95 -30.32
CA ASN A 112 0.61 -18.71 -28.89
C ASN A 112 -0.45 -17.73 -28.35
N GLY A 113 -0.33 -17.33 -27.09
CA GLY A 113 -1.20 -16.33 -26.46
C GLY A 113 -2.60 -16.88 -26.21
N GLU A 114 -3.59 -16.35 -26.93
CA GLU A 114 -4.97 -16.82 -26.92
C GLU A 114 -5.16 -18.16 -27.62
N CYS A 115 -4.13 -18.63 -28.33
CA CYS A 115 -4.15 -19.82 -29.15
C CYS A 115 -3.08 -20.82 -28.69
N GLU A 116 -3.29 -22.09 -29.02
CA GLU A 116 -2.34 -23.17 -28.79
C GLU A 116 -2.30 -24.13 -29.98
N TRP A 117 -1.13 -24.73 -30.21
CA TRP A 117 -0.92 -25.65 -31.32
C TRP A 117 -1.25 -27.09 -30.90
N ILE A 118 -2.27 -27.68 -31.51
CA ILE A 118 -2.70 -29.05 -31.24
C ILE A 118 -2.77 -29.82 -32.56
N SER A 119 -2.06 -30.94 -32.62
CA SER A 119 -2.14 -31.92 -33.71
C SER A 119 -2.03 -31.30 -35.11
N GLY A 120 -1.13 -30.32 -35.28
CA GLY A 120 -0.88 -29.67 -36.58
C GLY A 120 -1.78 -28.47 -36.89
N ASN A 121 -2.67 -28.07 -35.97
CA ASN A 121 -3.56 -26.92 -36.14
C ASN A 121 -3.40 -25.93 -34.99
N CYS A 122 -3.65 -24.66 -35.27
CA CYS A 122 -3.73 -23.63 -34.24
C CYS A 122 -5.18 -23.42 -33.79
N THR A 123 -5.47 -23.71 -32.54
CA THR A 123 -6.83 -23.64 -31.96
C THR A 123 -6.87 -22.69 -30.77
N ARG A 124 -8.07 -22.32 -30.30
CA ARG A 124 -8.21 -21.54 -29.07
C ARG A 124 -7.59 -22.30 -27.91
N ASN A 125 -6.82 -21.61 -27.09
CA ASN A 125 -6.16 -22.17 -25.93
C ASN A 125 -7.20 -22.75 -24.96
N SER A 126 -7.10 -24.04 -24.67
CA SER A 126 -7.97 -24.79 -23.76
C SER A 126 -7.97 -24.19 -22.35
N LYS A 127 -6.87 -23.55 -21.94
CA LYS A 127 -6.78 -22.79 -20.68
C LYS A 127 -7.64 -21.54 -20.65
N LEU A 128 -8.17 -21.10 -21.80
CA LEU A 128 -9.03 -19.92 -21.93
C LEU A 128 -10.50 -20.28 -22.18
N GLN A 129 -10.87 -21.56 -22.03
CA GLN A 129 -12.23 -22.02 -22.29
C GLN A 129 -13.30 -21.34 -21.40
N TYR A 130 -12.92 -20.93 -20.20
CA TYR A 130 -13.77 -20.24 -19.21
C TYR A 130 -13.55 -18.72 -19.19
N ILE A 131 -12.69 -18.19 -20.06
CA ILE A 131 -12.38 -16.77 -20.15
C ILE A 131 -13.21 -16.14 -21.27
N HIS A 132 -13.83 -15.01 -20.93
CA HIS A 132 -14.60 -14.23 -21.90
C HIS A 132 -13.74 -13.88 -23.15
N PRO A 133 -14.26 -14.02 -24.39
CA PRO A 133 -13.50 -13.74 -25.62
C PRO A 133 -12.86 -12.35 -25.68
N ASP A 134 -13.58 -11.33 -25.22
CA ASP A 134 -13.07 -9.95 -25.19
C ASP A 134 -12.21 -9.61 -23.94
N TYR A 135 -11.94 -10.57 -23.05
CA TYR A 135 -11.24 -10.32 -21.78
C TYR A 135 -9.92 -9.56 -21.97
N PHE A 136 -9.11 -9.98 -22.96
CA PHE A 136 -7.81 -9.36 -23.23
C PHE A 136 -7.91 -7.93 -23.76
N LYS A 137 -8.95 -7.62 -24.55
CA LYS A 137 -9.24 -6.26 -25.01
C LYS A 137 -9.71 -5.36 -23.87
N ILE A 138 -10.45 -5.91 -22.91
CA ILE A 138 -10.92 -5.17 -21.74
C ILE A 138 -9.74 -4.73 -20.87
N ILE A 139 -8.78 -5.63 -20.61
CA ILE A 139 -7.64 -5.35 -19.72
C ILE A 139 -6.54 -4.48 -20.33
N GLU A 140 -6.64 -4.12 -21.61
CA GLU A 140 -5.81 -3.06 -22.22
C GLU A 140 -6.15 -1.68 -21.65
N ARG A 141 -7.35 -1.53 -21.08
CA ARG A 141 -7.82 -0.28 -20.46
C ARG A 141 -7.31 -0.18 -19.02
N TYR A 142 -6.78 0.99 -18.69
CA TYR A 142 -6.06 1.25 -17.44
C TYR A 142 -6.78 0.80 -16.16
N ALA A 143 -8.10 1.00 -16.08
CA ALA A 143 -8.89 0.73 -14.87
C ALA A 143 -9.07 -0.77 -14.60
N PHE A 144 -8.94 -1.63 -15.62
CA PHE A 144 -9.30 -3.04 -15.58
C PHE A 144 -8.06 -3.91 -15.42
N GLN A 145 -7.87 -4.43 -14.22
CA GLN A 145 -6.73 -5.26 -13.87
C GLN A 145 -7.09 -6.75 -13.95
N PRO A 146 -6.28 -7.58 -14.64
CA PRO A 146 -6.56 -9.02 -14.72
C PRO A 146 -6.24 -9.73 -13.41
N VAL A 147 -6.82 -10.92 -13.24
CA VAL A 147 -6.44 -11.88 -12.19
C VAL A 147 -5.95 -13.18 -12.83
N MET A 148 -4.86 -13.72 -12.30
CA MET A 148 -4.28 -15.00 -12.74
C MET A 148 -4.04 -15.92 -11.54
N ASN A 149 -3.91 -17.22 -11.77
CA ASN A 149 -3.42 -18.15 -10.76
C ASN A 149 -1.87 -18.21 -10.69
N GLU A 150 -1.34 -19.02 -9.78
CA GLU A 150 0.11 -19.22 -9.60
C GLU A 150 0.82 -19.81 -10.85
N LYS A 151 0.06 -20.47 -11.73
CA LYS A 151 0.53 -21.02 -13.02
C LYS A 151 0.42 -20.02 -14.17
N ARG A 152 0.05 -18.76 -13.88
CA ARG A 152 -0.17 -17.67 -14.84
C ARG A 152 -1.32 -17.93 -15.81
N GLU A 153 -2.31 -18.70 -15.37
CA GLU A 153 -3.57 -18.90 -16.10
C GLU A 153 -4.55 -17.83 -15.65
N TYR A 154 -5.14 -17.10 -16.61
CA TYR A 154 -6.15 -16.09 -16.31
C TYR A 154 -7.40 -16.74 -15.72
N VAL A 155 -8.12 -15.99 -14.88
CA VAL A 155 -9.47 -16.34 -14.44
C VAL A 155 -10.44 -15.27 -14.90
N ASN A 156 -11.73 -15.60 -15.03
CA ASN A 156 -12.75 -14.69 -15.57
C ASN A 156 -13.20 -13.63 -14.53
N VAL A 157 -12.22 -12.99 -13.90
CA VAL A 157 -12.33 -11.98 -12.86
C VAL A 157 -11.48 -10.79 -13.28
N ILE A 158 -12.02 -9.59 -13.14
CA ILE A 158 -11.31 -8.33 -13.39
C ILE A 158 -11.46 -7.44 -12.17
N LEU A 159 -10.34 -6.90 -11.68
CA LEU A 159 -10.35 -5.91 -10.61
C LEU A 159 -10.37 -4.50 -11.18
N VAL A 160 -11.28 -3.65 -10.73
CA VAL A 160 -11.36 -2.25 -11.10
C VAL A 160 -10.56 -1.42 -10.09
N ARG A 161 -9.41 -0.89 -10.52
CA ARG A 161 -8.39 -0.28 -9.63
C ARG A 161 -8.39 1.25 -9.61
N ALA A 162 -9.21 1.88 -10.42
CA ALA A 162 -9.27 3.33 -10.57
C ALA A 162 -10.64 3.75 -11.10
N PRO A 163 -11.01 5.04 -10.93
CA PRO A 163 -12.15 5.60 -11.64
C PRO A 163 -12.02 5.40 -13.15
N PHE A 164 -13.15 5.18 -13.81
CA PHE A 164 -13.24 5.11 -15.26
C PHE A 164 -12.79 6.42 -15.91
N ARG A 165 -12.05 6.32 -17.01
CA ARG A 165 -11.53 7.50 -17.72
C ARG A 165 -12.60 8.23 -18.53
N GLY A 166 -13.74 7.58 -18.76
CA GLY A 166 -14.88 8.15 -19.44
C GLY A 166 -16.04 7.17 -19.59
N LYS A 167 -17.10 7.62 -20.26
CA LYS A 167 -18.35 6.88 -20.48
C LYS A 167 -18.15 5.51 -21.14
N ASP A 168 -17.17 5.38 -22.02
CA ASP A 168 -16.93 4.12 -22.74
C ASP A 168 -16.45 2.98 -21.82
N ASP A 169 -15.63 3.27 -20.79
CA ASP A 169 -15.26 2.29 -19.76
C ASP A 169 -16.49 1.86 -18.93
N GLU A 170 -17.39 2.81 -18.66
CA GLU A 170 -18.62 2.56 -17.91
C GLU A 170 -19.60 1.69 -18.70
N ASP A 171 -19.80 2.01 -19.97
CA ASP A 171 -20.65 1.26 -20.87
C ASP A 171 -20.09 -0.15 -21.09
N LEU A 172 -18.75 -0.29 -21.17
CA LEU A 172 -18.07 -1.60 -21.22
C LEU A 172 -18.37 -2.43 -19.98
N TYR A 173 -18.15 -1.88 -18.78
CA TYR A 173 -18.45 -2.60 -17.54
C TYR A 173 -19.93 -3.04 -17.52
N LYS A 174 -20.86 -2.13 -17.84
CA LYS A 174 -22.30 -2.44 -17.83
C LYS A 174 -22.66 -3.55 -18.81
N PHE A 175 -21.98 -3.61 -19.95
CA PHE A 175 -22.20 -4.64 -20.96
C PHE A 175 -21.73 -6.03 -20.48
N TYR A 176 -20.54 -6.11 -19.88
CA TYR A 176 -19.89 -7.39 -19.52
C TYR A 176 -20.12 -7.85 -18.08
N LYS A 177 -20.69 -7.03 -17.18
CA LYS A 177 -20.78 -7.33 -15.73
C LYS A 177 -21.52 -8.62 -15.36
N ASP A 178 -22.34 -9.17 -16.25
CA ASP A 178 -23.06 -10.44 -16.03
C ASP A 178 -22.20 -11.65 -16.46
N ASP A 179 -21.27 -11.43 -17.38
CA ASP A 179 -20.43 -12.45 -18.01
C ASP A 179 -19.04 -12.55 -17.39
N ILE A 180 -18.53 -11.45 -16.83
CA ILE A 180 -17.25 -11.35 -16.12
C ILE A 180 -17.51 -10.88 -14.70
N LEU A 181 -16.83 -11.48 -13.71
CA LEU A 181 -16.87 -10.97 -12.35
C LEU A 181 -15.97 -9.74 -12.23
N PHE A 182 -16.57 -8.55 -12.16
CA PHE A 182 -15.85 -7.34 -11.79
C PHE A 182 -15.91 -7.14 -10.28
N LEU A 183 -14.74 -6.94 -9.65
CA LEU A 183 -14.61 -6.55 -8.25
C LEU A 183 -13.85 -5.24 -8.17
N GLY A 184 -14.06 -4.44 -7.14
CA GLY A 184 -13.23 -3.25 -6.91
C GLY A 184 -11.96 -3.58 -6.14
N ILE A 185 -10.90 -2.77 -6.31
CA ILE A 185 -9.67 -2.85 -5.50
C ILE A 185 -9.14 -1.46 -5.17
N SER A 186 -8.77 -1.24 -3.90
CA SER A 186 -8.07 -0.03 -3.46
C SER A 186 -6.69 0.07 -4.12
N SER A 187 -6.46 1.19 -4.82
CA SER A 187 -5.22 1.43 -5.57
C SER A 187 -4.99 2.92 -5.85
N PHE A 188 -5.59 3.47 -6.92
CA PHE A 188 -5.33 4.84 -7.38
C PHE A 188 -5.65 5.89 -6.30
N GLU A 189 -4.63 6.55 -5.77
CA GLU A 189 -4.74 7.57 -4.71
C GLU A 189 -5.61 7.08 -3.54
N SER A 190 -6.85 7.58 -3.41
CA SER A 190 -7.81 7.24 -2.38
C SER A 190 -8.93 6.29 -2.82
N TYR A 191 -8.89 5.83 -4.08
CA TYR A 191 -9.97 5.05 -4.69
C TYR A 191 -10.35 3.83 -3.84
N PRO A 192 -11.65 3.59 -3.60
CA PRO A 192 -12.84 4.23 -4.18
C PRO A 192 -13.35 5.50 -3.45
N LEU A 193 -12.70 5.91 -2.36
CA LEU A 193 -13.06 7.15 -1.67
C LEU A 193 -12.57 8.36 -2.44
N LYS A 194 -13.24 9.50 -2.23
CA LYS A 194 -12.94 10.75 -2.90
C LYS A 194 -11.47 11.07 -2.72
N SER A 195 -10.81 11.41 -3.83
CA SER A 195 -9.39 11.76 -3.76
C SER A 195 -9.17 12.92 -2.80
N CYS A 196 -8.23 12.75 -1.87
CA CYS A 196 -7.73 13.85 -1.05
C CYS A 196 -6.66 14.70 -1.75
N ASN A 197 -6.40 14.43 -3.04
CA ASN A 197 -5.51 15.22 -3.86
C ASN A 197 -6.28 16.36 -4.57
N PRO A 198 -6.00 17.64 -4.26
CA PRO A 198 -6.71 18.77 -4.88
C PRO A 198 -6.39 18.93 -6.37
N TYR A 199 -5.36 18.25 -6.88
CA TYR A 199 -5.01 18.24 -8.31
C TYR A 199 -5.73 17.13 -9.09
N SER A 200 -6.48 16.25 -8.42
CA SER A 200 -7.21 15.16 -9.07
C SER A 200 -8.57 15.60 -9.60
N GLY A 201 -8.96 15.00 -10.72
CA GLY A 201 -10.34 15.08 -11.19
C GLY A 201 -11.30 14.47 -10.16
N GLY A 202 -12.45 15.11 -9.97
CA GLY A 202 -13.50 14.59 -9.11
C GLY A 202 -14.16 13.34 -9.70
N TYR A 203 -14.60 12.45 -8.81
CA TYR A 203 -15.49 11.34 -9.13
C TYR A 203 -16.39 11.05 -7.93
N GLU A 204 -17.54 10.44 -8.18
CA GLU A 204 -18.53 10.14 -7.15
C GLU A 204 -18.17 8.83 -6.43
N SER A 205 -17.79 8.90 -5.15
CA SER A 205 -17.40 7.72 -4.38
C SER A 205 -18.53 6.71 -4.21
N ASP A 206 -19.73 7.19 -3.88
CA ASP A 206 -20.91 6.35 -3.67
C ASP A 206 -21.22 5.48 -4.88
N TYR A 207 -20.94 5.99 -6.08
CA TYR A 207 -21.07 5.23 -7.31
C TYR A 207 -20.18 4.00 -7.29
N TYR A 208 -18.87 4.15 -7.05
CA TYR A 208 -17.92 3.02 -7.06
C TYR A 208 -18.04 2.09 -5.85
N LEU A 209 -18.44 2.63 -4.69
CA LEU A 209 -18.69 1.84 -3.48
C LEU A 209 -19.86 0.86 -3.64
N ASN A 210 -20.85 1.20 -4.47
CA ASN A 210 -22.04 0.38 -4.74
C ASN A 210 -21.97 -0.37 -6.10
N MET A 211 -20.95 -0.10 -6.91
CA MET A 211 -20.88 -0.61 -8.28
C MET A 211 -20.56 -2.10 -8.38
N PHE A 212 -19.79 -2.63 -7.45
CA PHE A 212 -19.26 -3.99 -7.52
C PHE A 212 -19.86 -4.86 -6.41
N PRO A 213 -20.16 -6.14 -6.69
CA PRO A 213 -20.68 -7.05 -5.67
C PRO A 213 -19.64 -7.38 -4.58
N GLY A 214 -18.35 -7.09 -4.83
CA GLY A 214 -17.32 -7.16 -3.81
C GLY A 214 -16.13 -6.23 -4.06
N PHE A 215 -15.38 -5.97 -3.00
CA PHE A 215 -14.31 -4.98 -2.97
C PHE A 215 -13.12 -5.40 -2.09
N LEU A 216 -11.91 -5.31 -2.63
CA LEU A 216 -10.65 -5.45 -1.91
C LEU A 216 -10.24 -4.06 -1.38
N HIS A 217 -10.40 -3.82 -0.08
CA HIS A 217 -10.37 -2.49 0.51
C HIS A 217 -9.19 -2.28 1.47
N MET A 218 -8.91 -1.01 1.80
CA MET A 218 -7.90 -0.61 2.81
C MET A 218 -8.43 0.32 3.91
N MET A 219 -9.74 0.57 3.93
CA MET A 219 -10.42 1.39 4.94
C MET A 219 -10.41 0.71 6.32
N HIS A 220 -10.30 1.51 7.38
CA HIS A 220 -10.38 1.05 8.76
C HIS A 220 -11.75 0.49 9.14
N GLN A 221 -12.83 1.13 8.68
CA GLN A 221 -14.23 0.79 8.97
C GLN A 221 -15.01 0.61 7.65
N PRO A 222 -14.80 -0.50 6.93
CA PRO A 222 -15.44 -0.70 5.62
C PRO A 222 -16.98 -0.63 5.67
N GLU A 223 -17.60 -1.03 6.78
CA GLU A 223 -19.05 -1.01 6.99
C GLU A 223 -19.66 0.40 7.04
N GLU A 224 -18.85 1.44 7.29
CA GLU A 224 -19.29 2.83 7.23
C GLU A 224 -19.30 3.38 5.80
N HIS A 225 -18.62 2.69 4.87
CA HIS A 225 -18.47 3.12 3.48
C HIS A 225 -19.24 2.25 2.49
N PHE A 226 -19.21 0.93 2.69
CA PHE A 226 -19.79 -0.04 1.76
C PHE A 226 -21.22 -0.41 2.15
N PRO A 227 -22.13 -0.51 1.18
CA PRO A 227 -23.44 -1.13 1.38
C PRO A 227 -23.32 -2.56 1.93
N LYS A 228 -24.29 -3.00 2.75
CA LYS A 228 -24.25 -4.30 3.46
C LYS A 228 -24.18 -5.53 2.53
N ASP A 229 -24.66 -5.39 1.31
CA ASP A 229 -24.65 -6.44 0.30
C ASP A 229 -23.30 -6.59 -0.42
N VAL A 230 -22.46 -5.55 -0.41
CA VAL A 230 -21.11 -5.58 -0.97
C VAL A 230 -20.20 -6.41 -0.06
N LYS A 231 -19.55 -7.44 -0.62
CA LYS A 231 -18.59 -8.26 0.14
C LYS A 231 -17.22 -7.60 0.17
N THR A 232 -16.62 -7.49 1.34
CA THR A 232 -15.36 -6.77 1.50
C THR A 232 -14.27 -7.67 2.06
N VAL A 233 -13.03 -7.47 1.62
CA VAL A 233 -11.83 -8.09 2.20
C VAL A 233 -10.71 -7.05 2.34
N LEU A 234 -10.03 -7.03 3.49
CA LEU A 234 -8.94 -6.09 3.77
C LEU A 234 -7.67 -6.46 2.98
N MET A 235 -7.56 -5.95 1.75
CA MET A 235 -6.56 -6.35 0.76
C MET A 235 -6.36 -5.25 -0.29
N SER A 236 -5.14 -5.07 -0.79
CA SER A 236 -4.87 -4.18 -1.92
C SER A 236 -3.82 -4.75 -2.86
N GLN A 237 -3.47 -4.02 -3.92
CA GLN A 237 -2.41 -4.44 -4.86
C GLN A 237 -1.05 -4.63 -4.17
N SER A 238 -0.80 -3.90 -3.09
CA SER A 238 0.45 -3.96 -2.32
C SER A 238 0.64 -5.29 -1.58
N ASP A 239 -0.41 -6.11 -1.43
CA ASP A 239 -0.34 -7.42 -0.78
C ASP A 239 0.38 -8.49 -1.62
N PHE A 240 0.70 -8.21 -2.90
CA PHE A 240 1.16 -9.18 -3.91
C PHE A 240 2.51 -8.81 -4.56
N MET A 241 3.05 -9.73 -5.38
CA MET A 241 4.21 -9.51 -6.27
C MET A 241 5.50 -9.09 -5.56
N LEU A 242 5.78 -9.72 -4.41
CA LEU A 242 6.89 -9.35 -3.53
C LEU A 242 8.20 -10.14 -3.77
N ASP A 243 8.15 -11.20 -4.59
CA ASP A 243 9.27 -12.12 -4.82
C ASP A 243 10.52 -11.43 -5.40
N ASP A 244 10.32 -10.44 -6.26
CA ASP A 244 11.42 -9.69 -6.86
C ASP A 244 12.12 -8.78 -5.85
N ALA A 245 11.36 -8.11 -4.98
CA ALA A 245 11.90 -7.30 -3.89
C ALA A 245 12.66 -8.19 -2.90
N LYS A 246 12.05 -9.30 -2.48
CA LYS A 246 12.67 -10.30 -1.59
C LYS A 246 13.98 -10.83 -2.14
N ARG A 247 13.97 -11.35 -3.37
CA ARG A 247 15.16 -11.88 -4.06
C ARG A 247 16.24 -10.81 -4.26
N PHE A 248 15.86 -9.54 -4.46
CA PHE A 248 16.81 -8.44 -4.51
C PHE A 248 17.44 -8.17 -3.14
N GLY A 249 16.61 -8.04 -2.10
CA GLY A 249 17.05 -7.81 -0.72
C GLY A 249 18.00 -8.89 -0.22
N GLU A 250 17.68 -10.17 -0.44
CA GLU A 250 18.51 -11.30 -0.06
C GLU A 250 19.92 -11.25 -0.69
N ARG A 251 20.00 -10.92 -1.99
CA ARG A 251 21.29 -10.74 -2.69
C ARG A 251 22.09 -9.53 -2.21
N GLN A 252 21.46 -8.59 -1.52
CA GLN A 252 22.05 -7.33 -1.08
C GLN A 252 22.04 -7.21 0.46
N LYS A 253 21.88 -8.32 1.17
CA LYS A 253 21.78 -8.31 2.64
C LYS A 253 23.02 -7.71 3.31
N ASP A 254 24.20 -8.00 2.74
CA ASP A 254 25.51 -7.58 3.26
C ASP A 254 26.02 -6.26 2.66
N VAL A 255 25.19 -5.56 1.85
CA VAL A 255 25.59 -4.26 1.29
C VAL A 255 25.73 -3.23 2.40
N GLU A 256 26.77 -2.40 2.31
CA GLU A 256 27.01 -1.29 3.22
C GLU A 256 25.80 -0.35 3.30
N LYS A 257 25.49 0.12 4.51
CA LYS A 257 24.40 1.07 4.76
C LYS A 257 24.96 2.49 4.76
N ILE A 258 24.72 3.19 3.65
CA ILE A 258 25.22 4.54 3.38
C ILE A 258 24.20 5.61 3.78
N TYR A 259 22.91 5.29 3.66
CA TYR A 259 21.81 6.21 3.90
C TYR A 259 21.01 5.77 5.13
N ASP A 260 20.46 6.71 5.89
CA ASP A 260 19.44 6.36 6.87
C ASP A 260 18.14 6.01 6.16
N PHE A 261 17.72 6.79 5.14
CA PHE A 261 16.43 6.57 4.49
C PHE A 261 16.40 6.68 2.97
N VAL A 262 15.38 6.05 2.39
CA VAL A 262 14.89 6.36 1.04
C VAL A 262 13.43 6.80 1.10
N TYR A 263 13.13 7.89 0.40
CA TYR A 263 11.79 8.34 0.05
C TYR A 263 11.51 8.04 -1.42
N SER A 264 10.35 7.45 -1.70
CA SER A 264 9.90 7.17 -3.07
C SER A 264 8.93 8.26 -3.55
N GLY A 265 9.45 9.21 -4.32
CA GLY A 265 8.65 10.17 -5.07
C GLY A 265 8.12 9.58 -6.38
N GLY A 266 7.20 10.33 -7.01
CA GLY A 266 6.79 10.16 -8.41
C GLY A 266 7.50 11.15 -9.34
N ASP A 267 6.98 11.44 -10.53
CA ASP A 267 7.47 12.57 -11.35
C ASP A 267 7.01 13.88 -10.69
N GLN A 268 7.71 14.31 -9.63
CA GLN A 268 7.29 15.34 -8.65
C GLN A 268 7.28 16.77 -9.23
N GLU A 269 6.71 17.02 -10.40
CA GLU A 269 6.47 18.39 -10.92
C GLU A 269 7.65 19.36 -10.70
N VAL A 270 8.87 18.91 -11.00
CA VAL A 270 10.11 19.58 -10.55
C VAL A 270 10.23 21.00 -11.09
N GLU A 271 9.58 21.27 -12.22
CA GLU A 271 9.56 22.61 -12.78
C GLU A 271 8.76 23.61 -11.94
N GLN A 272 7.77 23.13 -11.17
CA GLN A 272 6.99 23.90 -10.19
C GLN A 272 7.49 23.69 -8.74
N ASP A 273 8.77 23.36 -8.56
CA ASP A 273 9.37 23.13 -7.22
C ASP A 273 8.66 22.03 -6.40
N CYS A 274 8.26 20.95 -7.06
CA CYS A 274 7.48 19.87 -6.43
C CYS A 274 6.16 20.35 -5.83
N VAL A 275 5.43 21.16 -6.59
CA VAL A 275 4.05 21.56 -6.30
C VAL A 275 3.16 21.07 -7.43
N GLY A 276 2.33 20.07 -7.14
CA GLY A 276 1.46 19.46 -8.13
C GLY A 276 0.94 18.10 -7.69
N TRP A 277 0.39 17.36 -8.66
CA TRP A 277 -0.34 16.12 -8.41
C TRP A 277 0.52 15.05 -7.74
N ALA A 278 1.67 14.70 -8.32
CA ALA A 278 2.53 13.64 -7.82
C ALA A 278 3.18 14.06 -6.49
N SER A 279 3.51 15.34 -6.36
CA SER A 279 4.12 15.91 -5.16
C SER A 279 3.16 15.93 -3.98
N HIS A 280 1.89 16.29 -4.21
CA HIS A 280 0.84 16.21 -3.19
C HIS A 280 0.56 14.76 -2.79
N ASN A 281 0.40 13.87 -3.78
CA ASN A 281 0.16 12.45 -3.52
C ASN A 281 1.28 11.81 -2.68
N LYS A 282 2.53 12.24 -2.91
CA LYS A 282 3.69 11.77 -2.12
C LYS A 282 3.99 12.61 -0.87
N ASN A 283 3.14 13.59 -0.55
CA ASN A 283 3.21 14.47 0.61
C ASN A 283 4.54 15.23 0.74
N PHE A 284 5.04 15.77 -0.38
CA PHE A 284 6.35 16.40 -0.44
C PHE A 284 6.46 17.71 0.37
N SER A 285 5.35 18.41 0.60
CA SER A 285 5.31 19.55 1.53
C SER A 285 5.75 19.13 2.93
N PHE A 286 5.16 18.06 3.48
CA PHE A 286 5.58 17.50 4.75
C PHE A 286 7.01 16.96 4.70
N VAL A 287 7.44 16.36 3.59
CA VAL A 287 8.85 15.92 3.43
C VAL A 287 9.81 17.09 3.66
N ARG A 288 9.52 18.29 3.12
CA ARG A 288 10.36 19.47 3.35
C ARG A 288 10.42 19.88 4.81
N GLU A 289 9.30 19.83 5.52
CA GLU A 289 9.24 20.12 6.97
C GLU A 289 10.01 19.05 7.78
N ALA A 290 9.80 17.78 7.48
CA ALA A 290 10.50 16.66 8.09
C ALA A 290 12.02 16.75 7.86
N LEU A 291 12.45 17.21 6.68
CA LEU A 291 13.86 17.40 6.33
C LEU A 291 14.55 18.44 7.20
N GLU A 292 13.86 19.52 7.62
CA GLU A 292 14.43 20.50 8.56
C GLU A 292 14.83 19.84 9.88
N VAL A 293 14.01 18.91 10.37
CA VAL A 293 14.29 18.14 11.60
C VAL A 293 15.33 17.05 11.33
N MET A 294 15.14 16.24 10.29
CA MET A 294 16.04 15.14 9.93
C MET A 294 17.47 15.62 9.72
N CYS A 295 17.67 16.71 8.97
CA CYS A 295 19.00 17.23 8.65
C CYS A 295 19.58 18.16 9.73
N SER A 296 18.81 18.50 10.77
CA SER A 296 19.30 19.32 11.88
C SER A 296 20.56 18.73 12.54
N PRO A 297 21.37 19.54 13.24
CA PRO A 297 22.52 19.04 13.98
C PRO A 297 22.20 17.93 15.00
N GLU A 298 20.96 17.91 15.51
CA GLU A 298 20.52 16.89 16.47
C GLU A 298 20.42 15.49 15.86
N PHE A 299 19.83 15.38 14.67
CA PHE A 299 19.55 14.06 14.06
C PHE A 299 20.56 13.67 12.99
N ASN A 300 21.07 14.66 12.25
CA ASN A 300 22.09 14.50 11.22
C ASN A 300 21.82 13.32 10.27
N VAL A 301 20.59 13.25 9.76
CA VAL A 301 20.11 12.15 8.90
C VAL A 301 20.64 12.31 7.49
N THR A 302 21.07 11.20 6.89
CA THR A 302 21.39 11.12 5.45
C THR A 302 20.32 10.33 4.71
N GLY A 303 20.08 10.65 3.44
CA GLY A 303 18.98 10.01 2.74
C GLY A 303 18.93 10.24 1.24
N VAL A 304 17.97 9.57 0.61
CA VAL A 304 17.73 9.63 -0.83
C VAL A 304 16.29 10.06 -1.09
N LEU A 305 16.13 11.13 -1.86
CA LEU A 305 14.84 11.58 -2.39
C LEU A 305 14.76 11.17 -3.86
N VAL A 306 13.96 10.14 -4.13
CA VAL A 306 13.81 9.59 -5.47
C VAL A 306 12.85 10.42 -6.29
N ALA A 307 13.25 10.74 -7.53
CA ALA A 307 12.45 11.47 -8.52
C ALA A 307 12.13 12.93 -8.14
N ASN A 308 13.04 13.57 -7.39
CA ASN A 308 13.02 15.00 -7.08
C ASN A 308 13.91 15.85 -8.00
N LYS A 309 14.42 15.26 -9.09
CA LYS A 309 15.05 15.95 -10.22
C LYS A 309 14.26 15.70 -11.50
N ASN A 310 14.25 16.70 -12.38
CA ASN A 310 13.65 16.54 -13.70
C ASN A 310 14.42 15.46 -14.49
N LYS A 311 13.82 14.89 -15.54
CA LYS A 311 14.43 13.77 -16.30
C LYS A 311 15.79 14.11 -16.92
N ALA A 312 16.02 15.39 -17.24
CA ALA A 312 17.30 15.88 -17.74
C ALA A 312 18.38 16.04 -16.65
N GLY A 313 18.02 15.98 -15.36
CA GLY A 313 18.93 16.18 -14.24
C GLY A 313 19.41 17.62 -14.06
N THR A 314 18.78 18.59 -14.73
CA THR A 314 19.20 20.00 -14.74
C THR A 314 18.55 20.83 -13.63
N LYS A 315 17.43 20.37 -13.08
CA LYS A 315 16.71 21.03 -12.00
C LYS A 315 16.32 20.03 -10.93
N ALA A 316 16.29 20.48 -9.69
CA ALA A 316 15.90 19.73 -8.52
C ALA A 316 14.89 20.54 -7.70
N CYS A 317 14.00 19.86 -6.98
CA CYS A 317 13.15 20.54 -6.01
C CYS A 317 13.97 21.04 -4.83
N THR A 318 13.51 22.14 -4.25
CA THR A 318 14.17 22.80 -3.13
C THR A 318 14.08 21.92 -1.89
N ILE A 319 15.21 21.79 -1.20
CA ILE A 319 15.33 21.16 0.11
C ILE A 319 15.98 22.16 1.08
N PRO A 320 15.80 21.98 2.41
CA PRO A 320 16.46 22.81 3.41
C PRO A 320 17.98 22.90 3.24
N GLU A 321 18.57 24.07 3.50
CA GLU A 321 20.04 24.25 3.42
C GLU A 321 20.78 23.36 4.43
N SER A 322 20.13 23.05 5.56
CA SER A 322 20.63 22.10 6.57
C SER A 322 20.87 20.68 6.01
N CYS A 323 20.20 20.33 4.91
CA CYS A 323 20.34 19.05 4.21
C CYS A 323 21.45 19.01 3.16
N LYS A 324 22.14 20.12 2.91
CA LYS A 324 23.20 20.20 1.91
C LYS A 324 24.31 19.19 2.21
N GLY A 325 24.63 18.35 1.23
CA GLY A 325 25.61 17.27 1.35
C GLY A 325 25.12 16.04 2.13
N LYS A 326 23.90 16.04 2.67
CA LYS A 326 23.31 14.90 3.41
C LYS A 326 22.27 14.14 2.59
N ILE A 327 21.61 14.82 1.67
CA ILE A 327 20.51 14.27 0.87
C ILE A 327 20.91 14.14 -0.60
N VAL A 328 20.73 12.94 -1.14
CA VAL A 328 20.86 12.65 -2.57
C VAL A 328 19.50 12.80 -3.24
N GLN A 329 19.40 13.71 -4.21
CA GLN A 329 18.22 13.81 -5.07
C GLN A 329 18.47 13.13 -6.42
N THR A 330 17.55 12.28 -6.86
CA THR A 330 17.65 11.53 -8.13
C THR A 330 16.59 11.97 -9.13
N THR A 331 16.82 11.63 -10.40
CA THR A 331 15.75 11.60 -11.42
C THR A 331 14.84 10.39 -11.17
N PHE A 332 13.81 10.22 -12.00
CA PHE A 332 13.02 8.97 -12.01
C PHE A 332 13.92 7.75 -12.20
N LEU A 333 13.70 6.71 -11.39
CA LEU A 333 14.49 5.48 -11.39
C LEU A 333 13.65 4.30 -11.86
N ASP A 334 14.29 3.39 -12.61
CA ASP A 334 13.76 2.04 -12.75
C ASP A 334 13.79 1.30 -11.40
N GLN A 335 12.99 0.23 -11.29
CA GLN A 335 12.80 -0.49 -10.04
C GLN A 335 14.09 -1.09 -9.49
N ARG A 336 15.02 -1.55 -10.35
CA ARG A 336 16.29 -2.15 -9.91
C ARG A 336 17.21 -1.11 -9.28
N LYS A 337 17.27 0.10 -9.85
CA LYS A 337 18.03 1.23 -9.26
C LYS A 337 17.40 1.70 -7.96
N PHE A 338 16.07 1.78 -7.90
CA PHE A 338 15.35 2.10 -6.66
C PHE A 338 15.69 1.10 -5.55
N PHE A 339 15.60 -0.21 -5.83
CA PHE A 339 16.00 -1.25 -4.88
C PHE A 339 17.48 -1.17 -4.49
N GLY A 340 18.36 -0.71 -5.40
CA GLY A 340 19.76 -0.44 -5.07
C GLY A 340 19.94 0.65 -4.01
N TYR A 341 19.19 1.75 -4.06
CA TYR A 341 19.21 2.75 -3.00
C TYR A 341 18.57 2.22 -1.71
N LEU A 342 17.45 1.51 -1.84
CA LEU A 342 16.74 0.96 -0.69
C LEU A 342 17.58 -0.09 0.07
N SER A 343 18.37 -0.90 -0.63
CA SER A 343 19.27 -1.88 0.01
C SER A 343 20.38 -1.21 0.82
N GLN A 344 20.88 -0.05 0.36
CA GLN A 344 21.88 0.80 1.01
C GLN A 344 21.29 1.70 2.11
N ALA A 345 19.96 1.78 2.25
CA ALA A 345 19.32 2.53 3.31
C ALA A 345 18.97 1.67 4.53
N ARG A 346 18.77 2.33 5.67
CA ARG A 346 18.37 1.68 6.92
C ARG A 346 16.87 1.48 7.01
N TRP A 347 16.07 2.45 6.56
CA TRP A 347 14.61 2.40 6.59
C TRP A 347 13.98 3.10 5.37
N ALA A 348 12.69 2.87 5.14
CA ALA A 348 11.92 3.58 4.10
C ALA A 348 11.04 4.66 4.74
N PHE A 349 11.01 5.85 4.14
CA PHE A 349 10.18 6.98 4.59
C PHE A 349 8.90 7.08 3.77
N LEU A 350 7.74 6.92 4.42
CA LEU A 350 6.42 6.89 3.80
C LEU A 350 5.51 7.97 4.40
N PRO A 351 5.65 9.24 3.96
CA PRO A 351 4.87 10.35 4.50
C PRO A 351 3.48 10.51 3.90
N GLN A 352 3.13 9.66 2.92
CA GLN A 352 1.90 9.83 2.14
C GLN A 352 0.65 9.72 3.01
N ILE A 353 -0.39 10.48 2.63
CA ILE A 353 -1.74 10.39 3.21
C ILE A 353 -2.69 9.80 2.16
N CYS A 354 -2.65 10.34 0.94
CA CYS A 354 -3.50 9.96 -0.19
C CYS A 354 -3.05 8.70 -0.93
N ASP A 355 -2.65 7.63 -0.23
CA ASP A 355 -2.16 6.41 -0.86
C ASP A 355 -2.90 5.18 -0.30
N ALA A 356 -3.81 4.61 -1.08
CA ALA A 356 -4.62 3.46 -0.71
C ALA A 356 -3.88 2.13 -0.90
N SER A 357 -2.78 2.11 -1.67
CA SER A 357 -2.00 0.90 -1.91
C SER A 357 -0.52 1.23 -2.12
N PRO A 358 0.21 1.59 -1.04
CA PRO A 358 1.59 2.02 -1.13
C PRO A 358 2.52 0.83 -1.35
N ARG A 359 2.74 0.40 -2.59
CA ARG A 359 3.58 -0.77 -2.91
C ARG A 359 5.00 -0.71 -2.34
N VAL A 360 5.52 0.50 -2.17
CA VAL A 360 6.84 0.73 -1.56
C VAL A 360 6.90 0.20 -0.12
N SER A 361 5.79 0.18 0.62
CA SER A 361 5.76 -0.34 1.99
C SER A 361 6.13 -1.82 2.01
N THR A 362 5.36 -2.66 1.31
CA THR A 362 5.56 -4.11 1.30
C THR A 362 6.83 -4.50 0.57
N GLN A 363 7.24 -3.79 -0.48
CA GLN A 363 8.54 -4.00 -1.13
C GLN A 363 9.71 -3.71 -0.18
N ALA A 364 9.66 -2.61 0.58
CA ALA A 364 10.69 -2.28 1.57
C ALA A 364 10.75 -3.33 2.69
N LEU A 365 9.59 -3.75 3.20
CA LEU A 365 9.52 -4.80 4.21
C LEU A 365 10.08 -6.13 3.68
N SER A 366 9.78 -6.51 2.43
CA SER A 366 10.36 -7.68 1.76
C SER A 366 11.87 -7.58 1.53
N MET A 367 12.41 -6.36 1.49
CA MET A 367 13.86 -6.11 1.45
C MET A 367 14.47 -5.99 2.86
N ASN A 368 13.72 -6.41 3.87
CA ASN A 368 14.06 -6.32 5.29
C ASN A 368 14.35 -4.88 5.76
N LYS A 369 13.54 -3.91 5.31
CA LYS A 369 13.64 -2.50 5.69
C LYS A 369 12.44 -2.08 6.54
N PRO A 370 12.63 -1.60 7.77
CA PRO A 370 11.55 -1.04 8.55
C PRO A 370 11.06 0.28 7.94
N LEU A 371 9.84 0.66 8.31
CA LEU A 371 9.14 1.82 7.77
C LEU A 371 9.09 2.95 8.82
N LEU A 372 9.28 4.19 8.39
CA LEU A 372 8.80 5.36 9.11
C LEU A 372 7.59 5.90 8.34
N MET A 373 6.38 5.65 8.82
CA MET A 373 5.14 5.85 8.05
C MET A 373 4.20 6.85 8.71
N ASN A 374 3.53 7.66 7.90
CA ASN A 374 2.47 8.53 8.38
C ASN A 374 1.27 7.67 8.82
N LYS A 375 0.80 7.86 10.07
CA LYS A 375 -0.35 7.16 10.66
C LYS A 375 -1.66 7.45 9.92
N ASN A 376 -1.75 8.61 9.26
CA ASN A 376 -2.92 9.04 8.51
C ASN A 376 -2.96 8.50 7.07
N ILE A 377 -2.02 7.64 6.67
CA ILE A 377 -2.05 7.02 5.34
C ILE A 377 -3.32 6.20 5.15
N LEU A 378 -4.01 6.43 4.04
CA LEU A 378 -5.30 5.78 3.78
C LEU A 378 -5.16 4.25 3.70
N GLY A 379 -4.15 3.78 2.99
CA GLY A 379 -3.81 2.38 2.89
C GLY A 379 -2.35 2.16 3.23
N GLY A 380 -2.05 1.05 3.88
CA GLY A 380 -0.68 0.65 4.24
C GLY A 380 -0.42 0.61 5.73
N TRP A 381 -1.29 1.23 6.54
CA TRP A 381 -1.28 1.16 7.99
C TRP A 381 -1.21 -0.30 8.50
N LYS A 382 -1.91 -1.24 7.85
CA LYS A 382 -1.93 -2.67 8.23
C LYS A 382 -0.58 -3.40 8.04
N TYR A 383 0.37 -2.81 7.32
CA TYR A 383 1.70 -3.39 7.14
C TYR A 383 2.68 -2.92 8.23
N LEU A 384 2.32 -1.92 9.02
CA LEU A 384 3.16 -1.38 10.08
C LEU A 384 2.68 -1.86 11.45
N VAL A 385 3.56 -2.57 12.15
CA VAL A 385 3.43 -2.94 13.55
C VAL A 385 4.57 -2.25 14.30
N PRO A 386 4.29 -1.25 15.16
CA PRO A 386 5.33 -0.50 15.87
C PRO A 386 6.27 -1.42 16.65
N GLY A 387 7.58 -1.21 16.50
CA GLY A 387 8.61 -2.04 17.13
C GLY A 387 8.92 -3.36 16.41
N GLU A 388 8.10 -3.80 15.45
CA GLU A 388 8.35 -5.00 14.65
C GLU A 388 8.67 -4.67 13.20
N THR A 389 7.86 -3.84 12.53
CA THR A 389 8.07 -3.52 11.10
C THR A 389 8.35 -2.05 10.84
N GLY A 390 8.33 -1.21 11.87
CA GLY A 390 8.62 0.21 11.74
C GLY A 390 8.09 1.04 12.89
N GLU A 391 7.91 2.33 12.64
CA GLU A 391 7.30 3.30 13.55
C GLU A 391 6.34 4.21 12.79
N PHE A 392 5.24 4.57 13.45
CA PHE A 392 4.32 5.60 12.97
C PHE A 392 4.76 6.99 13.42
N PHE A 393 4.38 7.99 12.64
CA PHE A 393 4.27 9.39 13.08
C PHE A 393 2.93 9.94 12.57
N HIS A 394 2.36 10.93 13.23
CA HIS A 394 1.14 11.60 12.81
C HIS A 394 1.45 12.86 12.01
N ASP A 395 2.23 13.77 12.59
CA ASP A 395 2.64 15.06 12.02
C ASP A 395 3.90 15.58 12.75
N MET A 396 4.21 16.86 12.65
CA MET A 396 5.41 17.41 13.30
C MET A 396 5.38 17.39 14.84
N SER A 397 4.21 17.22 15.47
CA SER A 397 4.06 17.15 16.93
C SER A 397 4.72 15.90 17.54
N ASP A 398 4.72 14.77 16.81
CA ASP A 398 5.28 13.50 17.27
C ASP A 398 6.43 12.97 16.37
N PHE A 399 6.58 13.53 15.16
CA PHE A 399 7.60 13.10 14.20
C PHE A 399 9.01 13.02 14.80
N LYS A 400 9.40 14.01 15.62
CA LYS A 400 10.72 14.03 16.27
C LYS A 400 10.96 12.81 17.18
N ALA A 401 9.93 12.37 17.89
CA ALA A 401 10.01 11.21 18.78
C ALA A 401 10.11 9.91 17.97
N SER A 402 9.28 9.75 16.95
CA SER A 402 9.30 8.59 16.05
C SER A 402 10.60 8.48 15.26
N LEU A 403 11.12 9.61 14.77
CA LEU A 403 12.42 9.69 14.10
C LEU A 403 13.55 9.23 15.03
N ARG A 404 13.58 9.71 16.28
CA ARG A 404 14.59 9.26 17.24
C ARG A 404 14.54 7.75 17.45
N LYS A 405 13.33 7.22 17.67
CA LYS A 405 13.12 5.79 17.90
C LYS A 405 13.61 4.93 16.74
N ILE A 406 13.25 5.25 15.50
CA ILE A 406 13.71 4.46 14.35
C ILE A 406 15.22 4.61 14.10
N LEU A 407 15.82 5.78 14.36
CA LEU A 407 17.27 5.98 14.22
C LEU A 407 18.04 5.17 15.26
N ASP A 408 17.64 5.23 16.53
CA ASP A 408 18.28 4.48 17.63
C ASP A 408 18.24 2.97 17.34
N ASN A 409 17.11 2.49 16.83
CA ASN A 409 16.90 1.08 16.48
C ASN A 409 17.58 0.63 15.18
N THR A 410 18.09 1.54 14.34
CA THR A 410 18.64 1.17 13.01
C THR A 410 20.07 1.60 12.75
N ARG A 411 20.61 2.57 13.52
CA ARG A 411 22.03 2.96 13.47
C ARG A 411 22.94 2.06 14.31
N GLY A 412 22.36 1.33 15.27
CA GLY A 412 23.07 0.34 16.08
C GLY A 412 23.55 -0.88 15.30
N THR A 413 24.27 -1.76 15.99
CA THR A 413 24.75 -3.06 15.45
C THR A 413 23.67 -4.13 15.42
N SER A 414 22.56 -3.91 16.12
CA SER A 414 21.37 -4.75 16.12
C SER A 414 20.13 -3.89 15.92
N SER A 415 19.11 -4.47 15.29
CA SER A 415 17.78 -3.86 15.11
C SER A 415 16.73 -4.79 15.70
N PRO A 416 15.75 -4.28 16.46
CA PRO A 416 14.63 -5.09 16.96
C PRO A 416 13.63 -5.47 15.87
N TYR A 417 13.61 -4.72 14.76
CA TYR A 417 12.65 -4.91 13.69
C TYR A 417 12.86 -6.22 12.91
N LYS A 418 11.77 -6.89 12.55
CA LYS A 418 11.70 -8.12 11.76
C LYS A 418 10.74 -8.00 10.55
N PRO A 419 10.92 -6.99 9.68
CA PRO A 419 9.98 -6.69 8.61
C PRO A 419 9.84 -7.82 7.57
N LEU A 420 10.95 -8.51 7.24
CA LEU A 420 10.90 -9.64 6.30
C LEU A 420 10.13 -10.84 6.87
N ASP A 421 10.32 -11.15 8.16
CA ASP A 421 9.60 -12.25 8.82
C ASP A 421 8.10 -11.97 8.84
N PHE A 422 7.71 -10.76 9.23
CA PHE A 422 6.32 -10.32 9.22
C PHE A 422 5.70 -10.45 7.82
N VAL A 423 6.39 -9.98 6.77
CA VAL A 423 5.86 -10.10 5.41
C VAL A 423 5.74 -11.55 4.96
N ASN A 424 6.73 -12.41 5.23
CA ASN A 424 6.69 -13.82 4.87
C ASN A 424 5.52 -14.57 5.54
N GLN A 425 5.11 -14.14 6.73
CA GLN A 425 4.01 -14.76 7.48
C GLN A 425 2.63 -14.26 7.04
N ASN A 426 2.52 -13.04 6.51
CA ASN A 426 1.22 -12.36 6.34
C ASN A 426 0.86 -12.00 4.89
N TYR A 427 1.86 -11.72 4.05
CA TYR A 427 1.66 -11.12 2.72
C TYR A 427 2.45 -11.89 1.64
N GLY A 428 2.39 -11.39 0.40
CA GLY A 428 2.99 -12.03 -0.78
C GLY A 428 2.03 -12.97 -1.50
N ASN A 429 2.50 -13.51 -2.63
CA ASN A 429 1.68 -14.31 -3.55
C ASN A 429 0.99 -15.49 -2.85
N VAL A 430 1.73 -16.22 -2.01
CA VAL A 430 1.21 -17.39 -1.28
C VAL A 430 0.09 -17.00 -0.30
N ASN A 431 0.37 -16.10 0.64
CA ASN A 431 -0.58 -15.77 1.71
C ASN A 431 -1.74 -14.91 1.21
N SER A 432 -1.45 -13.88 0.42
CA SER A 432 -2.49 -12.98 -0.11
C SER A 432 -3.27 -13.61 -1.25
N GLY A 433 -2.61 -14.40 -2.10
CA GLY A 433 -3.26 -15.09 -3.21
C GLY A 433 -4.19 -16.20 -2.76
N LYS A 434 -3.82 -16.95 -1.71
CA LYS A 434 -4.75 -17.87 -1.05
C LYS A 434 -5.97 -17.15 -0.48
N ARG A 435 -5.77 -16.05 0.24
CA ARG A 435 -6.89 -15.24 0.79
C ARG A 435 -7.81 -14.70 -0.32
N LEU A 436 -7.26 -14.28 -1.45
CA LEU A 436 -8.06 -13.81 -2.59
C LEU A 436 -8.87 -14.96 -3.22
N LEU A 437 -8.25 -16.13 -3.39
CA LEU A 437 -8.94 -17.33 -3.85
C LEU A 437 -10.09 -17.71 -2.93
N GLU A 438 -9.84 -17.78 -1.62
CA GLU A 438 -10.86 -18.10 -0.61
C GLU A 438 -12.02 -17.12 -0.65
N PHE A 439 -11.74 -15.81 -0.68
CA PHE A 439 -12.75 -14.76 -0.78
C PHE A 439 -13.62 -14.89 -2.04
N ILE A 440 -12.99 -15.14 -3.20
CA ILE A 440 -13.72 -15.28 -4.48
C ILE A 440 -14.57 -16.55 -4.47
N VAL A 441 -14.03 -17.68 -4.02
CA VAL A 441 -14.78 -18.94 -4.01
C VAL A 441 -15.93 -18.89 -3.00
N GLU A 442 -15.71 -18.33 -1.81
CA GLU A 442 -16.72 -18.22 -0.76
C GLU A 442 -17.93 -17.40 -1.20
N HIS A 443 -17.69 -16.25 -1.84
CA HIS A 443 -18.77 -15.29 -2.13
C HIS A 443 -19.24 -15.30 -3.59
N PHE A 444 -18.40 -15.77 -4.52
CA PHE A 444 -18.63 -15.67 -5.95
C PHE A 444 -18.31 -16.95 -6.72
N GLY A 445 -18.12 -18.09 -6.05
CA GLY A 445 -17.78 -19.37 -6.69
C GLY A 445 -18.81 -19.87 -7.71
N GLU A 446 -20.07 -19.44 -7.61
CA GLU A 446 -21.11 -19.74 -8.61
C GLU A 446 -21.00 -18.89 -9.88
N ARG A 447 -20.24 -17.79 -9.83
CA ARG A 447 -20.05 -16.84 -10.95
C ARG A 447 -18.76 -17.06 -11.74
N VAL A 448 -17.80 -17.80 -11.19
CA VAL A 448 -16.45 -17.90 -11.73
C VAL A 448 -16.00 -19.35 -11.74
N GLU A 449 -15.55 -19.81 -12.91
CA GLU A 449 -14.81 -21.06 -13.01
C GLU A 449 -13.33 -20.83 -12.68
N ILE A 450 -12.82 -21.63 -11.73
CA ILE A 450 -11.42 -21.59 -11.31
C ILE A 450 -10.70 -22.80 -11.92
N PRO A 451 -9.53 -22.59 -12.58
CA PRO A 451 -8.73 -23.68 -13.13
C PRO A 451 -8.40 -24.75 -12.08
N GLU A 452 -8.42 -26.01 -12.49
CA GLU A 452 -8.15 -27.14 -11.59
C GLU A 452 -6.76 -27.05 -10.94
N GLY A 453 -6.71 -27.30 -9.64
CA GLY A 453 -5.47 -27.25 -8.86
C GLY A 453 -4.89 -25.83 -8.69
N THR A 454 -5.69 -24.79 -8.90
CA THR A 454 -5.37 -23.42 -8.49
C THR A 454 -5.30 -23.34 -6.96
N THR A 455 -4.23 -22.76 -6.43
CA THR A 455 -4.04 -22.55 -4.98
C THR A 455 -4.01 -21.08 -4.59
N GLU A 456 -3.73 -20.20 -5.56
CA GLU A 456 -3.58 -18.76 -5.34
C GLU A 456 -4.21 -17.98 -6.49
N LEU A 457 -4.77 -16.79 -6.21
CA LEU A 457 -5.16 -15.82 -7.22
C LEU A 457 -4.39 -14.52 -7.03
N LEU A 458 -3.89 -13.95 -8.13
CA LEU A 458 -2.95 -12.84 -8.14
C LEU A 458 -3.43 -11.77 -9.12
N PRO A 459 -3.62 -10.52 -8.68
CA PRO A 459 -3.81 -9.39 -9.60
C PRO A 459 -2.56 -9.19 -10.45
N SER A 460 -2.68 -9.23 -11.78
CA SER A 460 -1.53 -9.07 -12.69
C SER A 460 -1.29 -7.60 -13.05
N GLY A 461 -0.09 -7.25 -13.49
CA GLY A 461 0.20 -5.89 -13.98
C GLY A 461 0.29 -4.81 -12.90
N ALA A 462 0.65 -5.18 -11.67
CA ALA A 462 1.00 -4.24 -10.61
C ALA A 462 2.32 -3.54 -10.92
#